data_AF-A0A957VQQ5-F1
#
_entry.id   AF-A0A957VQQ5-F1
#
_cell.length_a   1.000
_cell.length_b   1.000
_cell.length_c   1.000
_cell.angle_alpha   90.00
_cell.angle_beta   90.00
_cell.angle_gamma   90.00
#
_symmetry.space_group_name_H-M   'P 1'
#
loop_
_entity.id
_entity.type
_entity.pdbx_description
1 polymer ?
#
loop_
_entity_poly.entity_id
_entity_poly.type
_entity_poly.pdbx_seq_one_letter_code
_entity_poly.pdbx_strand_id
1 'polypeptide(L)'
;STPTVQGTFHIGTKYASQDMYGDDYYLPGVPWVMYFYEGFAIHGAYWHANFGTPTSHGCVNMRPDEAEILYDWAAPGTEVVVYE
;
A
#
# COMPACT_ATOMS: atom_id res chain seq x y z
N SER A 1 -0.04 -11.42 -9.98
CA SER A 1 0.45 -10.74 -8.76
C SER A 1 1.96 -10.68 -8.84
N THR A 2 2.53 -9.51 -8.62
CA THR A 2 3.98 -9.36 -8.42
C THR A 2 4.26 -9.45 -6.92
N PRO A 3 5.20 -10.30 -6.45
CA PRO A 3 5.53 -10.36 -5.03
C PRO A 3 6.04 -9.01 -4.50
N THR A 4 5.68 -8.67 -3.26
CA THR A 4 6.29 -7.54 -2.54
C THR A 4 7.76 -7.85 -2.27
N VAL A 5 8.65 -6.89 -2.52
CA VAL A 5 10.09 -7.06 -2.25
C VAL A 5 10.31 -7.28 -0.76
N GLN A 6 11.03 -8.35 -0.40
CA GLN A 6 11.44 -8.62 0.98
C GLN A 6 12.55 -7.68 1.42
N GLY A 7 12.56 -7.29 2.69
CA GLY A 7 13.58 -6.42 3.26
C GLY A 7 13.05 -5.52 4.38
N THR A 8 13.93 -4.61 4.81
CA THR A 8 13.63 -3.57 5.79
C THR A 8 13.64 -2.22 5.11
N PHE A 9 12.53 -1.52 5.20
CA PHE A 9 12.26 -0.24 4.57
C PHE A 9 11.73 0.75 5.59
N HIS A 10 11.42 1.97 5.15
CA HIS A 10 10.79 2.98 6.00
C HIS A 10 9.70 3.69 5.23
N ILE A 11 8.61 4.03 5.92
CA ILE A 11 7.55 4.88 5.36
C ILE A 11 8.16 6.21 4.90
N GLY A 12 7.96 6.55 3.64
CA GLY A 12 8.35 7.81 3.05
C GLY A 12 7.15 8.72 2.86
N THR A 13 6.86 9.04 1.60
CA THR A 13 5.76 9.94 1.22
C THR A 13 4.40 9.30 1.50
N LYS A 14 3.46 10.13 1.97
CA LYS A 14 2.10 9.73 2.31
C LYS A 14 1.09 10.61 1.58
N TYR A 15 0.00 10.01 1.10
CA TYR A 15 -1.15 10.71 0.51
C TYR A 15 -2.44 10.18 1.09
N ALA A 16 -3.34 11.07 1.53
CA ALA A 16 -4.66 10.66 2.00
C ALA A 16 -5.50 10.03 0.86
N SER A 17 -5.28 10.49 -0.38
CA SER A 17 -5.87 9.91 -1.59
C SER A 17 -4.98 10.18 -2.80
N GLN A 18 -4.85 9.19 -3.69
CA GLN A 18 -4.10 9.32 -4.94
C GLN A 18 -4.69 8.41 -6.02
N ASP A 19 -4.73 8.89 -7.26
CA ASP A 19 -5.00 8.03 -8.42
C ASP A 19 -3.81 7.11 -8.67
N MET A 20 -4.06 5.80 -8.75
CA MET A 20 -3.06 4.80 -9.10
C MET A 20 -3.38 4.16 -10.44
N TYR A 21 -2.38 4.03 -11.29
CA TYR A 21 -2.55 3.45 -12.62
C TYR A 21 -1.31 2.69 -13.08
N GLY A 22 -1.53 1.69 -13.91
CA GLY A 22 -0.50 0.92 -14.59
C GLY A 22 -0.97 0.58 -16.01
N ASP A 23 -0.23 -0.29 -16.70
CA ASP A 23 -0.53 -0.64 -18.09
C ASP A 23 -1.93 -1.29 -18.26
N ASP A 24 -2.43 -1.98 -17.23
CA ASP A 24 -3.68 -2.75 -17.25
C ASP A 24 -4.72 -2.29 -16.22
N TYR A 25 -4.47 -1.23 -15.45
CA TYR A 25 -5.41 -0.74 -14.45
C TYR A 25 -5.41 0.78 -14.26
N TYR A 26 -6.57 1.31 -13.85
CA TYR A 26 -6.76 2.67 -13.37
C TYR A 26 -7.68 2.63 -12.15
N LEU A 27 -7.18 3.09 -11.01
CA LEU A 27 -7.84 3.09 -9.72
C LEU A 27 -7.86 4.54 -9.18
N PRO A 28 -8.95 5.27 -9.40
CA PRO A 28 -9.05 6.65 -8.93
C PRO A 28 -9.21 6.72 -7.40
N GLY A 29 -8.57 7.71 -6.79
CA GLY A 29 -8.78 8.05 -5.39
C GLY A 29 -8.44 6.95 -4.39
N VAL A 30 -7.41 6.13 -4.65
CA VAL A 30 -6.91 5.12 -3.71
C VAL A 30 -6.56 5.79 -2.38
N PRO A 31 -7.18 5.40 -1.26
CA PRO A 31 -7.01 6.09 0.01
C PRO A 31 -5.79 5.59 0.80
N TRP A 32 -5.28 6.46 1.68
CA TRP A 32 -4.32 6.12 2.74
C TRP A 32 -3.00 5.53 2.23
N VAL A 33 -2.47 6.15 1.17
CA VAL A 33 -1.26 5.68 0.48
C VAL A 33 -0.02 6.04 1.29
N MET A 34 0.80 5.03 1.59
CA MET A 34 2.08 5.18 2.27
C MET A 34 3.17 4.41 1.52
N TYR A 35 4.03 5.12 0.82
CA TYR A 35 5.14 4.53 0.08
C TYR A 35 6.26 4.09 1.02
N PHE A 36 6.88 2.93 0.76
CA PHE A 36 8.02 2.44 1.55
C PHE A 36 9.22 2.00 0.71
N TYR A 37 9.01 1.65 -0.56
CA TYR A 37 10.11 1.26 -1.45
C TYR A 37 9.76 1.51 -2.91
N GLU A 38 10.46 2.43 -3.60
CA GLU A 38 10.17 2.81 -4.98
C GLU A 38 8.66 3.08 -5.21
N GLY A 39 8.00 2.32 -6.08
CA GLY A 39 6.55 2.39 -6.32
C GLY A 39 5.68 1.54 -5.38
N PHE A 40 6.26 0.84 -4.41
CA PHE A 40 5.57 -0.04 -3.48
C PHE A 40 5.01 0.77 -2.30
N ALA A 41 3.72 0.61 -2.07
CA ALA A 41 3.00 1.31 -1.00
C ALA A 41 2.08 0.36 -0.23
N ILE A 42 1.77 0.77 1.00
CA ILE A 42 0.61 0.27 1.76
C ILE A 42 -0.54 1.22 1.46
N HIS A 43 -1.73 0.71 1.16
CA HIS A 43 -2.91 1.56 0.91
C HIS A 43 -4.23 0.80 1.11
N GLY A 44 -5.33 1.56 1.19
CA GLY A 44 -6.67 0.98 1.20
C GLY A 44 -7.08 0.47 -0.19
N ALA A 45 -7.70 -0.71 -0.26
CA ALA A 45 -8.21 -1.29 -1.49
C ALA A 45 -9.74 -1.40 -1.45
N TYR A 46 -10.44 -0.44 -2.05
CA TYR A 46 -11.91 -0.41 -2.08
C TYR A 46 -12.52 -1.32 -3.17
N TRP A 47 -11.72 -1.74 -4.15
CA TRP A 47 -12.19 -2.45 -5.35
C TRP A 47 -12.29 -3.97 -5.17
N HIS A 48 -11.78 -4.53 -4.07
CA HIS A 48 -11.89 -5.97 -3.79
C HIS A 48 -11.88 -6.28 -2.29
N ALA A 49 -12.29 -7.50 -1.94
CA ALA A 49 -12.23 -8.03 -0.58
C ALA A 49 -11.29 -9.25 -0.41
N ASN A 50 -10.43 -9.52 -1.40
CA ASN A 50 -9.55 -10.70 -1.44
C ASN A 50 -8.27 -10.51 -0.60
N PHE A 51 -8.42 -10.27 0.70
CA PHE A 51 -7.30 -10.09 1.62
C PHE A 51 -6.71 -11.45 2.06
N GLY A 52 -5.40 -11.50 2.29
CA GLY A 52 -4.68 -12.74 2.58
C GLY A 52 -4.29 -13.55 1.34
N THR A 53 -4.75 -13.15 0.16
CA THR A 53 -4.34 -13.71 -1.13
C THR A 53 -3.59 -12.66 -1.94
N PRO A 54 -2.38 -12.93 -2.42
CA PRO A 54 -1.63 -11.97 -3.25
C PRO A 54 -2.37 -11.61 -4.54
N THR A 55 -2.78 -10.35 -4.66
CA THR A 55 -3.59 -9.84 -5.78
C THR A 55 -3.05 -8.55 -6.40
N SER A 56 -1.95 -8.00 -5.88
CA SER A 56 -1.41 -6.70 -6.29
C SER A 56 -0.21 -6.80 -7.24
N HIS A 57 0.25 -5.64 -7.70
CA HIS A 57 1.50 -5.45 -8.44
C HIS A 57 2.70 -5.14 -7.52
N GLY A 58 2.64 -5.55 -6.26
CA GLY A 58 3.71 -5.36 -5.27
C GLY A 58 3.25 -4.56 -4.04
N CYS A 59 2.28 -3.67 -4.19
CA CYS A 59 1.67 -2.94 -3.07
C CYS A 59 1.00 -3.88 -2.06
N VAL A 60 0.91 -3.43 -0.81
CA VAL A 60 0.22 -4.16 0.27
C VAL A 60 -1.18 -3.58 0.42
N ASN A 61 -2.18 -4.35 0.00
CA ASN A 61 -3.58 -3.95 0.05
C ASN A 61 -4.16 -4.19 1.44
N MET A 62 -4.74 -3.16 2.04
CA MET A 62 -5.47 -3.22 3.31
C MET A 62 -6.95 -2.88 3.11
N ARG A 63 -7.80 -3.23 4.07
CA ARG A 63 -9.15 -2.67 4.11
C ARG A 63 -9.05 -1.15 4.33
N PRO A 64 -9.89 -0.32 3.68
CA PRO A 64 -9.75 1.13 3.79
C PRO A 64 -9.79 1.69 5.22
N ASP A 65 -10.61 1.11 6.10
CA ASP A 65 -10.71 1.46 7.51
C ASP A 65 -9.45 1.07 8.31
N GLU A 66 -8.89 -0.12 8.05
CA GLU A 66 -7.62 -0.55 8.67
C GLU A 66 -6.43 0.27 8.16
N ALA A 67 -6.45 0.64 6.88
CA ALA A 67 -5.42 1.49 6.26
C ALA A 67 -5.42 2.91 6.85
N GLU A 68 -6.60 3.46 7.15
CA GLU A 68 -6.74 4.77 7.81
C GLU A 68 -6.07 4.77 9.19
N ILE A 69 -6.36 3.75 10.00
CA ILE A 69 -5.76 3.60 11.35
C ILE A 69 -4.23 3.57 11.26
N LEU A 70 -3.68 2.78 10.34
CA LEU A 70 -2.24 2.70 10.14
C LEU A 70 -1.66 4.01 9.61
N TYR A 71 -2.38 4.66 8.68
CA TYR A 71 -1.99 5.96 8.14
C TYR A 71 -1.88 7.01 9.23
N ASP A 72 -2.84 7.11 10.14
CA ASP A 72 -2.79 8.11 11.20
C ASP A 72 -1.68 7.82 12.22
N TRP A 73 -1.38 6.54 12.47
CA TRP A 73 -0.34 6.12 13.40
C TRP A 73 1.08 6.26 12.84
N ALA A 74 1.32 5.86 11.60
CA ALA A 74 2.66 5.75 11.02
C ALA A 74 3.17 7.10 10.52
N ALA A 75 4.21 7.64 11.16
CA ALA A 75 4.93 8.81 10.67
C ALA A 75 5.95 8.41 9.57
N PRO A 76 6.33 9.32 8.65
CA PRO A 76 7.51 9.10 7.81
C PRO A 76 8.74 8.73 8.65
N GLY A 77 9.48 7.71 8.22
CA GLY A 77 10.57 7.09 8.98
C GLY A 77 10.15 5.90 9.84
N THR A 78 8.86 5.53 9.89
CA THR A 78 8.42 4.28 10.55
C THR A 78 8.96 3.07 9.77
N GLU A 79 9.56 2.11 10.46
CA GLU A 79 10.11 0.89 9.84
C GLU A 79 9.00 0.01 9.24
N VAL A 80 9.28 -0.56 8.07
CA VAL A 80 8.45 -1.57 7.40
C VAL A 80 9.33 -2.79 7.13
N VAL A 81 8.97 -3.94 7.69
CA VAL A 81 9.67 -5.21 7.46
C VAL A 81 8.78 -6.13 6.63
N VAL A 82 9.26 -6.54 5.46
CA VAL A 82 8.61 -7.52 4.60
C VAL A 82 9.41 -8.81 4.62
N TYR A 83 8.79 -9.90 5.07
CA TYR A 83 9.39 -11.22 5.27
C TYR A 83 8.40 -12.34 4.88
N GLU A 84 8.87 -13.59 4.84
CA GLU A 84 8.06 -14.79 4.52
C GLU A 84 7.21 -15.32 5.69
#